data_AF-A0A3E0WQW6-F1
#
_entry.id   AF-A0A3E0WQW6-F1
#
_cell.length_a   1.000
_cell.length_b   1.000
_cell.length_c   1.000
_cell.angle_alpha   90.00
_cell.angle_beta   90.00
_cell.angle_gamma   90.00
#
_symmetry.space_group_name_H-M   'P 1'
#
loop_
_entity.id
_entity.type
_entity.pdbx_description
1 polymer ?
#
loop_
_entity_poly.entity_id
_entity_poly.type
_entity_poly.pdbx_seq_one_letter_code
_entity_poly.pdbx_strand_id
1 'polypeptide(L)'
;MAEEGVYRPIGKLPTLELIPVADRKSFRVIGEELAEDADHLFLRRGALSLSKQELGEYRIIETSPTILVGETRIWVGGHALDVHGASFEIKPGGLPEAVVRIAQDGNFSLFILLGTDRDGEFVLFRDDASYGDATPQVIRGEAIAPFYEHLEQVFEQRRRPENKRFPPDLSRLSDDKARQALLTAWFENAFAEKFAYNRSNDGFYALVDGYLRLCLSLYAETGDASYLEAARALYARLEAYGWLLPSIHYHAARVFALREDVEPMLEALYRAYQYRAPNLAGMSEEEAFAPFRDHPRLLALRERYQREEARYRYITLEVLEAYEAVAAADDEAFNRYLRQKIMDGYVFYDAPQLAEQEAVSEQADYWRALAEKSIPFFRNYMLLEGLEALGPLDKRVLERFQSYRDYRILSPLVYVKLADELFKSAHHWTPWSEKFFGQGQQGRMQECMALLEVFRQRLEQIDDAGERQRLAAAAEGYEAYSFICSP
;
A
#
# COMPACT_ATOMS: atom_id res chain seq x y z
N MET A 1 -6.12 -32.00 -25.27
CA MET A 1 -4.92 -32.45 -24.55
C MET A 1 -4.12 -31.20 -24.23
N ALA A 2 -4.26 -30.67 -23.02
CA ALA A 2 -3.61 -29.43 -22.61
C ALA A 2 -2.17 -29.72 -22.18
N GLU A 3 -1.21 -28.94 -22.66
CA GLU A 3 0.20 -29.07 -22.30
C GLU A 3 0.44 -28.49 -20.89
N GLU A 4 0.53 -29.34 -19.86
CA GLU A 4 0.79 -29.01 -18.45
C GLU A 4 2.10 -28.23 -18.14
N GLY A 5 2.12 -26.89 -18.21
CA GLY A 5 3.32 -26.07 -17.97
C GLY A 5 3.93 -26.11 -16.55
N VAL A 6 5.18 -25.67 -16.42
CA VAL A 6 5.81 -25.37 -15.11
C VAL A 6 5.65 -23.89 -14.82
N TYR A 7 5.16 -23.58 -13.62
CA TYR A 7 4.82 -22.22 -13.19
C TYR A 7 5.75 -21.75 -12.07
N ARG A 8 6.14 -20.47 -12.10
CA ARG A 8 6.82 -19.80 -10.97
C ARG A 8 6.04 -18.57 -10.49
N PRO A 9 6.08 -18.24 -9.19
CA PRO A 9 5.54 -16.99 -8.67
C PRO A 9 6.45 -15.79 -9.00
N ILE A 10 5.86 -14.66 -9.41
CA ILE A 10 6.57 -13.38 -9.58
C ILE A 10 6.43 -12.53 -8.30
N GLY A 11 7.52 -12.37 -7.54
CA GLY A 11 7.59 -11.41 -6.43
C GLY A 11 6.68 -11.74 -5.23
N LYS A 12 6.03 -10.69 -4.67
CA LYS A 12 5.06 -10.76 -3.55
C LYS A 12 3.59 -10.80 -4.01
N LEU A 13 3.32 -10.88 -5.31
CA LEU A 13 1.98 -10.96 -5.91
C LEU A 13 1.72 -12.40 -6.41
N PRO A 14 0.47 -12.84 -6.61
CA PRO A 14 0.07 -14.23 -6.83
C PRO A 14 -0.08 -14.47 -8.34
N THR A 15 0.83 -13.92 -9.15
CA THR A 15 0.89 -14.14 -10.59
C THR A 15 1.81 -15.32 -10.86
N LEU A 16 1.26 -16.35 -11.49
CA LEU A 16 2.00 -17.51 -11.97
C LEU A 16 2.50 -17.23 -13.38
N GLU A 17 3.81 -17.17 -13.57
CA GLU A 17 4.41 -17.11 -14.90
C GLU A 17 4.67 -18.53 -15.38
N LEU A 18 4.11 -18.89 -16.54
CA LEU A 18 4.57 -20.04 -17.30
C LEU A 18 6.03 -19.80 -17.67
N ILE A 19 6.95 -20.68 -17.27
CA ILE A 19 8.33 -20.62 -17.75
C ILE A 19 8.38 -21.41 -19.07
N PRO A 20 8.38 -20.77 -20.24
CA PRO A 20 8.15 -21.48 -21.50
C PRO A 20 9.31 -22.40 -21.86
N VAL A 21 10.51 -22.07 -21.35
CA VAL A 21 11.76 -22.78 -21.60
C VAL A 21 12.08 -23.86 -20.56
N ALA A 22 11.24 -24.00 -19.52
CA ALA A 22 11.52 -24.96 -18.45
C ALA A 22 11.27 -26.40 -18.89
N ASP A 23 12.29 -27.25 -18.81
CA ASP A 23 12.09 -28.70 -18.97
C ASP A 23 11.38 -29.28 -17.76
N ARG A 24 10.11 -29.61 -17.97
CA ARG A 24 9.19 -30.14 -16.94
C ARG A 24 9.72 -31.38 -16.24
N LYS A 25 10.51 -32.21 -16.92
CA LYS A 25 10.98 -33.48 -16.38
C LYS A 25 12.14 -33.32 -15.41
N SER A 26 12.97 -32.30 -15.62
CA SER A 26 14.19 -32.07 -14.85
C SER A 26 14.10 -30.86 -13.93
N PHE A 27 13.02 -30.07 -14.04
CA PHE A 27 12.81 -28.89 -13.21
C PHE A 27 12.79 -29.23 -11.72
N ARG A 28 13.62 -28.53 -10.95
CA ARG A 28 13.70 -28.63 -9.49
C ARG A 28 13.97 -27.26 -8.87
N VAL A 29 13.33 -27.02 -7.73
CA VAL A 29 13.63 -25.84 -6.90
C VAL A 29 14.77 -26.20 -5.96
N ILE A 30 15.81 -25.36 -5.97
CA ILE A 30 17.02 -25.56 -5.17
C ILE A 30 16.96 -24.70 -3.89
N GLY A 31 16.34 -23.52 -3.94
CA GLY A 31 16.21 -22.62 -2.80
C GLY A 31 15.15 -21.54 -3.00
N GLU A 32 15.02 -20.63 -2.02
CA GLU A 32 13.98 -19.57 -2.03
C GLU A 32 14.05 -18.64 -3.24
N GLU A 33 15.25 -18.43 -3.79
CA GLU A 33 15.53 -17.50 -4.88
C GLU A 33 15.98 -18.21 -6.18
N LEU A 34 16.03 -19.55 -6.21
CA LEU A 34 16.63 -20.32 -7.30
C LEU A 34 15.89 -21.62 -7.63
N ALA A 35 15.64 -21.82 -8.91
CA ALA A 35 15.26 -23.10 -9.50
C ALA A 35 16.17 -23.44 -10.69
N GLU A 36 16.13 -24.69 -11.13
CA GLU A 36 16.86 -25.13 -12.33
C GLU A 36 16.14 -26.24 -13.06
N ASP A 37 16.51 -26.47 -14.30
CA ASP A 37 16.22 -27.70 -15.04
C ASP A 37 17.51 -28.26 -15.67
N ALA A 38 17.39 -29.16 -16.64
CA ALA A 38 18.52 -29.75 -17.36
C ALA A 38 19.44 -28.69 -18.01
N ASP A 39 18.88 -27.61 -18.54
CA ASP A 39 19.55 -26.68 -19.44
C ASP A 39 19.64 -25.24 -18.89
N HIS A 40 18.86 -24.90 -17.86
CA HIS A 40 18.69 -23.52 -17.38
C HIS A 40 18.73 -23.39 -15.85
N LEU A 41 19.08 -22.17 -15.41
CA LEU A 41 18.86 -21.65 -14.06
C LEU A 41 17.80 -20.54 -14.10
N PHE A 42 16.97 -20.49 -13.05
CA PHE A 42 15.88 -19.54 -12.91
C PHE A 42 16.01 -18.79 -11.58
N LEU A 43 16.26 -17.48 -11.65
CA LEU A 43 16.33 -16.62 -10.47
C LEU A 43 14.97 -15.94 -10.23
N ARG A 44 14.48 -16.01 -8.99
CA ARG A 44 13.17 -15.48 -8.60
C ARG A 44 13.13 -13.95 -8.70
N ARG A 45 14.17 -13.26 -8.20
CA ARG A 45 14.33 -11.80 -8.38
C ARG A 45 14.97 -11.49 -9.73
N GLY A 46 14.24 -10.74 -10.56
CA GLY A 46 14.68 -10.31 -11.89
C GLY A 46 14.14 -11.13 -13.06
N ALA A 47 13.28 -12.14 -12.80
CA ALA A 47 12.64 -12.98 -13.81
C ALA A 47 13.61 -13.61 -14.83
N LEU A 48 14.88 -13.78 -14.45
CA LEU A 48 15.95 -14.16 -15.37
C LEU A 48 15.99 -15.68 -15.56
N SER A 49 16.11 -16.11 -16.81
CA SER A 49 16.47 -17.47 -17.21
C SER A 49 17.85 -17.44 -17.85
N LEU A 50 18.77 -18.25 -17.34
CA LEU A 50 20.15 -18.33 -17.83
C LEU A 50 20.45 -19.73 -18.30
N SER A 51 21.01 -19.85 -19.50
CA SER A 51 21.46 -21.14 -20.01
C SER A 51 22.70 -21.61 -19.24
N LYS A 52 22.70 -22.87 -18.81
CA LYS A 52 23.87 -23.52 -18.21
C LYS A 52 25.05 -23.60 -19.18
N GLN A 53 24.77 -23.61 -20.49
CA GLN A 53 25.81 -23.55 -21.52
C GLN A 53 26.53 -22.20 -21.55
N GLU A 54 25.81 -21.10 -21.31
CA GLU A 54 26.38 -19.74 -21.25
C GLU A 54 27.11 -19.47 -19.93
N LEU A 55 26.65 -20.12 -18.85
CA LEU A 55 27.22 -19.99 -17.52
C LEU A 55 28.54 -20.76 -17.35
N GLY A 56 28.63 -21.95 -17.96
CA GLY A 56 29.71 -22.90 -17.69
C GLY A 56 29.64 -23.45 -16.26
N GLU A 57 30.79 -23.74 -15.66
CA GLU A 57 30.86 -23.99 -14.21
C GLU A 57 30.35 -22.78 -13.43
N TYR A 58 29.41 -23.01 -12.52
CA TYR A 58 28.82 -21.95 -11.70
C TYR A 58 28.79 -22.31 -10.22
N ARG A 59 28.77 -21.27 -9.39
CA ARG A 59 28.48 -21.37 -7.96
C ARG A 59 27.56 -20.24 -7.52
N ILE A 60 26.84 -20.49 -6.44
CA ILE A 60 25.90 -19.53 -5.86
C ILE A 60 26.46 -19.06 -4.53
N ILE A 61 26.35 -17.77 -4.28
CA ILE A 61 26.68 -17.16 -3.00
C ILE A 61 25.40 -16.59 -2.42
N GLU A 62 24.99 -17.18 -1.30
CA GLU A 62 23.78 -16.83 -0.57
C GLU A 62 23.97 -15.52 0.22
N THR A 63 23.91 -14.41 -0.48
CA THR A 63 23.76 -13.05 0.08
C THR A 63 22.35 -12.52 -0.17
N SER A 64 22.01 -11.37 0.41
CA SER A 64 20.81 -10.61 0.06
C SER A 64 21.23 -9.30 -0.62
N PRO A 65 21.10 -9.16 -1.96
CA PRO A 65 20.62 -10.13 -2.95
C PRO A 65 21.60 -11.29 -3.21
N THR A 66 21.11 -12.40 -3.76
CA THR A 66 21.92 -13.57 -4.15
C THR A 66 22.84 -13.25 -5.32
N ILE A 67 24.08 -13.75 -5.27
CA ILE A 67 25.06 -13.61 -6.37
C ILE A 67 25.24 -14.97 -7.04
N LEU A 68 25.02 -15.03 -8.35
CA LEU A 68 25.37 -16.16 -9.19
C LEU A 68 26.71 -15.86 -9.87
N VAL A 69 27.68 -16.76 -9.71
CA VAL A 69 29.02 -16.64 -10.28
C VAL A 69 29.15 -17.71 -11.36
N GLY A 70 29.28 -17.31 -12.63
CA GLY A 70 29.63 -18.23 -13.72
C GLY A 70 31.11 -18.11 -14.08
N GLU A 71 31.52 -18.71 -15.20
CA GLU A 71 32.93 -18.68 -15.63
C GLU A 71 33.38 -17.28 -16.05
N THR A 72 32.55 -16.58 -16.84
CA THR A 72 32.96 -15.31 -17.48
C THR A 72 32.51 -14.08 -16.72
N ARG A 73 31.40 -14.15 -15.97
CA ARG A 73 30.80 -13.01 -15.30
C ARG A 73 30.03 -13.40 -14.03
N ILE A 74 29.54 -12.40 -13.30
CA ILE A 74 28.62 -12.59 -12.18
C ILE A 74 27.26 -11.94 -12.46
N TRP A 75 26.23 -12.43 -11.77
CA TRP A 75 24.88 -11.90 -11.81
C TRP A 75 24.39 -11.58 -10.40
N VAL A 76 23.76 -10.41 -10.24
CA VAL A 76 23.27 -9.92 -8.95
C VAL A 76 21.85 -9.41 -9.14
N GLY A 77 20.87 -10.05 -8.48
CA GLY A 77 19.46 -9.65 -8.58
C GLY A 77 18.90 -9.61 -10.01
N GLY A 78 19.44 -10.43 -10.93
CA GLY A 78 19.04 -10.47 -12.34
C GLY A 78 19.92 -9.66 -13.30
N HIS A 79 20.89 -8.88 -12.81
CA HIS A 79 21.78 -8.08 -13.66
C HIS A 79 23.13 -8.74 -13.87
N ALA A 80 23.55 -8.91 -15.12
CA ALA A 80 24.90 -9.35 -15.47
C ALA A 80 25.88 -8.19 -15.28
N LEU A 81 26.98 -8.43 -14.55
CA LEU A 81 27.98 -7.41 -14.24
C LEU A 81 29.32 -7.73 -14.91
N ASP A 82 30.07 -6.68 -15.27
CA ASP A 82 31.40 -6.80 -15.86
C ASP A 82 32.46 -7.06 -14.78
N VAL A 83 32.38 -8.26 -14.19
CA VAL A 83 33.27 -8.78 -13.15
C VAL A 83 33.63 -10.20 -13.52
N HIS A 84 34.92 -10.51 -13.63
CA HIS A 84 35.36 -11.81 -14.13
C HIS A 84 35.06 -12.94 -13.13
N GLY A 85 34.09 -13.79 -13.49
CA GLY A 85 33.50 -14.78 -12.60
C GLY A 85 34.46 -15.85 -12.09
N ALA A 86 35.31 -16.42 -12.95
CA ALA A 86 36.26 -17.47 -12.56
C ALA A 86 37.34 -16.99 -11.55
N SER A 87 37.62 -15.69 -11.49
CA SER A 87 38.55 -15.10 -10.51
C SER A 87 37.83 -14.35 -9.40
N PHE A 88 36.50 -14.38 -9.36
CA PHE A 88 35.71 -13.62 -8.42
C PHE A 88 35.90 -14.16 -7.00
N GLU A 89 36.34 -13.29 -6.10
CA GLU A 89 36.48 -13.57 -4.67
C GLU A 89 35.90 -12.44 -3.83
N ILE A 90 35.18 -12.81 -2.77
CA ILE A 90 34.69 -11.87 -1.77
C ILE A 90 35.80 -11.68 -0.74
N LYS A 91 36.16 -10.43 -0.45
CA LYS A 91 37.08 -10.12 0.64
C LYS A 91 36.31 -9.99 1.95
N PRO A 92 36.51 -10.90 2.93
CA PRO A 92 35.92 -10.74 4.25
C PRO A 92 36.61 -9.59 4.98
N GLY A 93 35.86 -8.53 5.29
CA GLY A 93 36.41 -7.31 5.88
C GLY A 93 37.11 -6.41 4.85
N GLY A 94 37.69 -5.30 5.31
CA GLY A 94 38.37 -4.32 4.44
C GLY A 94 37.51 -3.15 3.97
N LEU A 95 36.19 -3.20 4.21
CA LEU A 95 35.35 -2.00 4.13
C LEU A 95 35.72 -1.05 5.28
N PRO A 96 35.79 0.28 5.06
CA PRO A 96 35.96 1.26 6.14
C PRO A 96 34.88 1.11 7.21
N GLU A 97 35.23 1.34 8.48
CA GLU A 97 34.29 1.19 9.60
C GLU A 97 33.03 2.06 9.43
N ALA A 98 33.20 3.28 8.92
CA ALA A 98 32.10 4.17 8.61
C ALA A 98 31.14 3.56 7.57
N VAL A 99 31.66 2.93 6.52
CA VAL A 99 30.86 2.26 5.48
C VAL A 99 30.13 1.03 6.03
N VAL A 100 30.79 0.23 6.88
CA VAL A 100 30.15 -0.90 7.57
C VAL A 100 28.99 -0.42 8.44
N ARG A 101 29.20 0.66 9.19
CA ARG A 101 28.16 1.28 10.02
C ARG A 101 26.99 1.80 9.18
N ILE A 102 27.26 2.37 8.00
CA ILE A 102 26.25 2.84 7.06
C ILE A 102 25.39 1.68 6.55
N ALA A 103 26.01 0.56 6.15
CA ALA A 103 25.31 -0.63 5.67
C ALA A 103 24.46 -1.34 6.75
N GLN A 104 24.75 -1.09 8.02
CA GLN A 104 24.02 -1.64 9.17
C GLN A 104 22.96 -0.69 9.74
N ASP A 105 22.91 0.58 9.32
CA ASP A 105 21.90 1.52 9.78
C ASP A 105 20.56 1.17 9.13
N GLY A 106 19.57 0.74 9.93
CA GLY A 106 18.25 0.31 9.44
C GLY A 106 17.44 1.37 8.69
N ASN A 107 17.89 2.63 8.64
CA ASN A 107 17.33 3.66 7.77
C ASN A 107 17.83 3.58 6.32
N PHE A 108 18.81 2.73 6.05
CA PHE A 108 19.42 2.50 4.75
C PHE A 108 19.41 1.00 4.44
N SER A 109 18.68 0.62 3.40
CA SER A 109 18.90 -0.68 2.79
C SER A 109 20.00 -0.49 1.76
N LEU A 110 21.22 -0.95 2.08
CA LEU A 110 22.37 -0.86 1.18
C LEU A 110 22.98 -2.24 1.04
N PHE A 111 23.16 -2.68 -0.20
CA PHE A 111 24.01 -3.81 -0.49
C PHE A 111 25.38 -3.28 -0.90
N ILE A 112 26.40 -3.62 -0.13
CA ILE A 112 27.79 -3.26 -0.43
C ILE A 112 28.71 -4.44 -0.14
N LEU A 113 29.61 -4.74 -1.07
CA LEU A 113 30.54 -5.84 -0.98
C LEU A 113 31.89 -5.46 -1.56
N LEU A 114 32.97 -5.77 -0.84
CA LEU A 114 34.34 -5.67 -1.35
C LEU A 114 34.74 -7.00 -1.98
N GLY A 115 35.21 -6.95 -3.23
CA GLY A 115 35.65 -8.13 -3.95
C GLY A 115 36.91 -7.91 -4.76
N THR A 116 37.44 -9.00 -5.27
CA THR A 116 38.53 -9.01 -6.24
C THR A 116 38.21 -9.91 -7.40
N ASP A 117 38.71 -9.54 -8.57
CA ASP A 117 38.79 -10.39 -9.74
C ASP A 117 40.14 -10.17 -10.45
N ARG A 118 40.31 -10.73 -11.66
CA ARG A 118 41.54 -10.58 -12.45
C ARG A 118 41.90 -9.12 -12.75
N ASP A 119 40.90 -8.23 -12.74
CA ASP A 119 41.04 -6.82 -13.09
C ASP A 119 41.27 -5.96 -11.82
N GLY A 120 41.42 -6.60 -10.65
CA GLY A 120 41.82 -5.98 -9.40
C GLY A 120 40.70 -5.91 -8.37
N GLU A 121 40.84 -4.97 -7.43
CA GLU A 121 39.85 -4.75 -6.37
C GLU A 121 38.67 -3.91 -6.87
N PHE A 122 37.47 -4.26 -6.40
CA PHE A 122 36.25 -3.55 -6.71
C PHE A 122 35.28 -3.54 -5.53
N VAL A 123 34.42 -2.53 -5.51
CA VAL A 123 33.26 -2.43 -4.65
C VAL A 123 32.02 -2.66 -5.50
N LEU A 124 31.23 -3.65 -5.10
CA LEU A 124 29.90 -3.90 -5.62
C LEU A 124 28.90 -3.16 -4.73
N PHE A 125 28.10 -2.27 -5.31
CA PHE A 125 27.19 -1.40 -4.57
C PHE A 125 25.78 -1.37 -5.20
N ARG A 126 24.75 -1.37 -4.34
CA ARG A 126 23.36 -1.11 -4.73
C ARG A 126 22.63 -0.39 -3.60
N ASP A 127 21.93 0.70 -3.93
CA ASP A 127 21.02 1.39 -3.02
C ASP A 127 19.64 0.71 -3.07
N ASP A 128 19.35 -0.15 -2.09
CA ASP A 128 18.11 -0.91 -1.99
C ASP A 128 16.91 -0.03 -1.57
N ALA A 129 17.14 1.24 -1.17
CA ALA A 129 16.04 2.19 -0.92
C ALA A 129 15.29 2.57 -2.21
N SER A 130 15.89 2.31 -3.37
CA SER A 130 15.25 2.45 -4.69
C SER A 130 14.56 1.12 -5.02
N TYR A 131 13.30 0.97 -4.58
CA TYR A 131 12.48 -0.22 -4.84
C TYR A 131 12.61 -0.71 -6.30
N GLY A 132 12.92 -2.00 -6.49
CA GLY A 132 12.63 -2.75 -7.72
C GLY A 132 13.79 -2.93 -8.71
N ASP A 133 14.37 -1.85 -9.24
CA ASP A 133 15.13 -1.91 -10.52
C ASP A 133 16.53 -1.26 -10.48
N ALA A 134 17.06 -0.92 -9.30
CA ALA A 134 18.39 -0.32 -9.22
C ALA A 134 19.46 -1.32 -9.69
N THR A 135 20.09 -1.03 -10.83
CA THR A 135 21.19 -1.85 -11.37
C THR A 135 22.39 -1.76 -10.43
N PRO A 136 22.96 -2.89 -9.96
CA PRO A 136 24.17 -2.89 -9.16
C PRO A 136 25.33 -2.21 -9.89
N GLN A 137 26.12 -1.43 -9.16
CA GLN A 137 27.28 -0.70 -9.66
C GLN A 137 28.58 -1.41 -9.24
N VAL A 138 29.57 -1.40 -10.14
CA VAL A 138 30.92 -1.92 -9.89
C VAL A 138 31.90 -0.75 -9.92
N ILE A 139 32.48 -0.42 -8.77
CA ILE A 139 33.44 0.67 -8.60
C ILE A 139 34.84 0.09 -8.44
N ARG A 140 35.82 0.53 -9.22
CA ARG A 140 37.16 -0.09 -9.28
C ARG A 140 38.30 0.89 -9.00
N GLY A 141 39.41 0.35 -8.52
CA GLY A 141 40.70 1.05 -8.44
C GLY A 141 40.63 2.39 -7.70
N GLU A 142 41.19 3.44 -8.30
CA GLU A 142 41.29 4.77 -7.69
C GLU A 142 39.93 5.43 -7.39
N ALA A 143 38.83 4.95 -7.98
CA ALA A 143 37.48 5.46 -7.72
C ALA A 143 36.89 4.97 -6.39
N ILE A 144 37.48 3.94 -5.76
CA ILE A 144 36.95 3.34 -4.52
C ILE A 144 36.99 4.33 -3.35
N ALA A 145 38.11 5.02 -3.14
CA ALA A 145 38.25 5.95 -2.02
C ALA A 145 37.31 7.18 -2.13
N PRO A 146 37.25 7.88 -3.28
CA PRO A 146 36.27 8.96 -3.48
C PRO A 146 34.82 8.49 -3.35
N PHE A 147 34.53 7.25 -3.75
CA PHE A 147 33.20 6.67 -3.58
C PHE A 147 32.82 6.52 -2.09
N TYR A 148 33.73 6.01 -1.25
CA TYR A 148 33.48 5.93 0.20
C TYR A 148 33.26 7.30 0.83
N GLU A 149 34.08 8.30 0.49
CA GLU A 149 33.91 9.66 0.98
C GLU A 149 32.56 10.26 0.57
N HIS A 150 32.14 10.04 -0.68
CA HIS A 150 30.83 10.46 -1.16
C HIS A 150 29.70 9.78 -0.39
N LEU A 151 29.80 8.47 -0.15
CA LEU A 151 28.81 7.67 0.57
C LEU A 151 28.65 8.17 2.02
N GLU A 152 29.77 8.48 2.68
CA GLU A 152 29.77 9.08 4.02
C GLU A 152 29.11 10.47 4.03
N GLN A 153 29.41 11.33 3.06
CA GLN A 153 28.79 12.66 2.97
C GLN A 153 27.28 12.58 2.75
N VAL A 154 26.82 11.72 1.84
CA VAL A 154 25.39 11.49 1.59
C VAL A 154 24.71 10.94 2.84
N PHE A 155 25.37 10.03 3.55
CA PHE A 155 24.85 9.46 4.79
C PHE A 155 24.72 10.51 5.90
N GLU A 156 25.76 11.30 6.15
CA GLU A 156 25.72 12.34 7.19
C GLU A 156 24.67 13.42 6.88
N GLN A 157 24.48 13.76 5.61
CA GLN A 157 23.40 14.67 5.20
C GLN A 157 22.02 14.08 5.48
N ARG A 158 21.77 12.81 5.12
CA ARG A 158 20.49 12.12 5.35
C ARG A 158 20.22 11.80 6.82
N ARG A 159 21.25 11.65 7.65
CA ARG A 159 21.14 11.35 9.09
C ARG A 159 20.70 12.55 9.91
N ARG A 160 20.87 13.78 9.40
CA ARG A 160 20.37 15.00 10.07
C ARG A 160 18.87 14.84 10.35
N PRO A 161 18.41 15.02 11.61
CA PRO A 161 17.00 14.83 11.98
C PRO A 161 16.05 15.59 11.06
N GLU A 162 16.46 16.78 10.63
CA GLU A 162 15.68 17.62 9.76
C GLU A 162 15.49 17.05 8.33
N ASN A 163 16.41 16.20 7.85
CA ASN A 163 16.39 15.57 6.53
C ASN A 163 15.79 14.15 6.54
N LYS A 164 15.41 13.62 7.71
CA LYS A 164 14.82 12.29 7.81
C LYS A 164 13.42 12.30 7.21
N ARG A 165 13.21 11.48 6.17
CA ARG A 165 11.88 11.24 5.59
C ARG A 165 10.94 10.51 6.55
N PHE A 166 11.49 9.73 7.49
CA PHE A 166 10.71 9.03 8.49
C PHE A 166 10.45 9.92 9.72
N PRO A 167 9.28 9.76 10.37
CA PRO A 167 9.01 10.38 11.66
C PRO A 167 10.09 10.04 12.70
N PRO A 168 10.41 10.96 13.62
CA PRO A 168 11.32 10.67 14.72
C PRO A 168 10.75 9.61 15.67
N ASP A 169 11.62 8.79 16.27
CA ASP A 169 11.25 7.85 17.33
C ASP A 169 10.90 8.61 18.62
N LEU A 170 9.61 8.70 18.93
CA LEU A 170 9.09 9.38 20.10
C LEU A 170 9.12 8.54 21.38
N SER A 171 9.33 7.22 21.26
CA SER A 171 9.24 6.28 22.40
C SER A 171 10.28 6.56 23.49
N ARG A 172 11.41 7.17 23.11
CA ARG A 172 12.54 7.49 24.00
C ARG A 172 12.40 8.81 24.72
N LEU A 173 11.44 9.65 24.32
CA LEU A 173 11.16 10.92 24.98
C LEU A 173 10.01 10.69 25.95
N SER A 174 10.21 11.00 27.24
CA SER A 174 9.12 11.00 28.23
C SER A 174 8.47 12.37 28.41
N ASP A 175 9.13 13.44 27.95
CA ASP A 175 8.65 14.81 28.04
C ASP A 175 7.85 15.21 26.78
N ASP A 176 6.60 15.58 27.01
CA ASP A 176 5.67 15.99 25.96
C ASP A 176 6.07 17.30 25.28
N LYS A 177 6.75 18.23 25.99
CA LYS A 177 7.30 19.45 25.36
C LYS A 177 8.42 19.11 24.39
N ALA A 178 9.35 18.22 24.80
CA ALA A 178 10.40 17.74 23.92
C ALA A 178 9.86 17.00 22.70
N ARG A 179 8.82 16.16 22.87
CA ARG A 179 8.13 15.50 21.75
C ARG A 179 7.51 16.51 20.79
N GLN A 180 6.80 17.52 21.30
CA GLN A 180 6.15 18.54 20.48
C GLN A 180 7.17 19.36 19.70
N ALA A 181 8.26 19.79 20.33
CA ALA A 181 9.32 20.56 19.68
C ALA A 181 9.98 19.76 18.55
N LEU A 182 10.29 18.48 18.81
CA LEU A 182 10.89 17.59 17.81
C LEU A 182 9.96 17.35 16.61
N LEU A 183 8.66 17.14 16.85
CA LEU A 183 7.67 17.00 15.79
C LEU A 183 7.48 18.29 14.99
N THR A 184 7.46 19.44 15.66
CA THR A 184 7.36 20.75 14.99
C THR A 184 8.51 20.94 14.03
N ALA A 185 9.75 20.76 14.51
CA ALA A 185 10.94 20.85 13.67
C ALA A 185 10.91 19.85 12.49
N TRP A 186 10.40 18.63 12.74
CA TRP A 186 10.26 17.62 11.69
C TRP A 186 9.21 18.01 10.64
N PHE A 187 8.06 18.55 11.03
CA PHE A 187 7.03 19.00 10.08
C PHE A 187 7.42 20.28 9.34
N GLU A 188 8.21 21.17 9.94
CA GLU A 188 8.63 22.43 9.30
C GLU A 188 9.70 22.20 8.23
N ASN A 189 10.68 21.33 8.47
CA ASN A 189 11.74 21.08 7.51
C ASN A 189 11.28 20.17 6.36
N ALA A 190 11.49 20.58 5.11
CA ALA A 190 11.28 19.77 3.90
C ALA A 190 9.91 19.05 3.83
N PHE A 191 8.86 19.69 4.32
CA PHE A 191 7.52 19.08 4.43
C PHE A 191 7.01 18.50 3.12
N ALA A 192 7.20 19.19 1.98
CA ALA A 192 6.69 18.70 0.69
C ALA A 192 7.28 17.32 0.35
N GLU A 193 8.57 17.11 0.60
CA GLU A 193 9.24 15.83 0.38
C GLU A 193 8.78 14.77 1.38
N LYS A 194 8.67 15.14 2.66
CA LYS A 194 8.18 14.23 3.72
C LYS A 194 6.74 13.82 3.48
N PHE A 195 5.89 14.75 3.07
CA PHE A 195 4.52 14.49 2.70
C PHE A 195 4.44 13.58 1.48
N ALA A 196 5.16 13.89 0.40
CA ALA A 196 5.18 13.05 -0.80
C ALA A 196 5.62 11.60 -0.49
N TYR A 197 6.56 11.42 0.44
CA TYR A 197 7.03 10.12 0.90
C TYR A 197 6.02 9.38 1.80
N ASN A 198 5.33 10.09 2.69
CA ASN A 198 4.50 9.48 3.73
C ASN A 198 2.98 9.54 3.47
N ARG A 199 2.51 10.24 2.44
CA ARG A 199 1.06 10.42 2.17
C ARG A 199 0.29 9.12 1.94
N SER A 200 0.96 8.02 1.63
CA SER A 200 0.36 6.68 1.52
C SER A 200 0.55 5.83 2.80
N ASN A 201 0.82 6.44 3.95
CA ASN A 201 1.09 5.77 5.22
C ASN A 201 0.13 6.24 6.32
N ASP A 202 -0.63 5.30 6.89
CA ASP A 202 -1.59 5.56 7.98
C ASP A 202 -0.94 6.15 9.22
N GLY A 203 0.29 5.70 9.51
CA GLY A 203 1.07 6.19 10.64
C GLY A 203 1.35 7.69 10.54
N PHE A 204 1.41 8.25 9.33
CA PHE A 204 1.61 9.68 9.12
C PHE A 204 0.38 10.50 9.55
N TYR A 205 -0.82 10.10 9.14
CA TYR A 205 -2.04 10.79 9.56
C TYR A 205 -2.32 10.61 11.05
N ALA A 206 -2.02 9.43 11.61
CA ALA A 206 -2.07 9.20 13.05
C ALA A 206 -1.06 10.08 13.82
N LEU A 207 0.12 10.33 13.25
CA LEU A 207 1.12 11.24 13.81
C LEU A 207 0.63 12.69 13.82
N VAL A 208 -0.01 13.14 12.72
CA VAL A 208 -0.60 14.48 12.61
C VAL A 208 -1.70 14.66 13.65
N ASP A 209 -2.61 13.70 13.76
CA ASP A 209 -3.67 13.69 14.77
C ASP A 209 -3.11 13.68 16.21
N GLY A 210 -2.07 12.88 16.45
CA GLY A 210 -1.33 12.85 17.72
C GLY A 210 -0.66 14.19 18.05
N TYR A 211 -0.08 14.86 17.06
CA TYR A 211 0.53 16.18 17.22
C TYR A 211 -0.51 17.26 17.59
N LEU A 212 -1.68 17.27 16.93
CA LEU A 212 -2.76 18.20 17.29
C LEU A 212 -3.22 17.99 18.74
N ARG A 213 -3.40 16.73 19.17
CA ARG A 213 -3.74 16.39 20.55
C ARG A 213 -2.65 16.81 21.54
N LEU A 214 -1.39 16.60 21.19
CA LEU A 214 -0.25 17.00 22.01
C LEU A 214 -0.22 18.51 22.25
N CYS A 215 -0.43 19.31 21.19
CA CYS A 215 -0.52 20.76 21.30
C CYS A 215 -1.71 21.20 22.17
N LEU A 216 -2.88 20.56 22.03
CA LEU A 216 -4.05 20.83 22.89
C LEU A 216 -3.76 20.53 24.36
N SER A 217 -3.10 19.39 24.65
CA SER A 217 -2.73 19.00 26.02
C SER A 217 -1.74 20.01 26.63
N LEU A 218 -0.69 20.36 25.90
CA LEU A 218 0.31 21.32 26.37
C LEU A 218 -0.29 22.71 26.58
N TYR A 219 -1.22 23.15 25.73
CA TYR A 219 -1.97 24.38 25.95
C TYR A 219 -2.81 24.31 27.22
N ALA A 220 -3.55 23.22 27.44
CA ALA A 220 -4.36 23.05 28.66
C ALA A 220 -3.50 23.09 29.95
N GLU A 221 -2.28 22.55 29.90
CA GLU A 221 -1.34 22.54 31.03
C GLU A 221 -0.66 23.89 31.29
N THR A 222 -0.38 24.66 30.23
CA THR A 222 0.53 25.84 30.32
C THR A 222 -0.14 27.18 30.03
N GLY A 223 -1.28 27.19 29.33
CA GLY A 223 -1.92 28.39 28.79
C GLY A 223 -1.16 29.05 27.63
N ASP A 224 -0.10 28.43 27.10
CA ASP A 224 0.74 29.01 26.05
C ASP A 224 0.11 28.86 24.66
N ALA A 225 -0.39 29.96 24.11
CA ALA A 225 -1.07 30.00 22.81
C ALA A 225 -0.17 29.60 21.62
N SER A 226 1.16 29.55 21.78
CA SER A 226 2.08 29.12 20.72
C SER A 226 1.82 27.68 20.27
N TYR A 227 1.37 26.80 21.18
CA TYR A 227 0.99 25.43 20.82
C TYR A 227 -0.25 25.40 19.89
N LEU A 228 -1.21 26.29 20.11
CA LEU A 228 -2.40 26.41 19.25
C LEU A 228 -2.03 26.96 17.87
N GLU A 229 -1.10 27.92 17.80
CA GLU A 229 -0.58 28.42 16.52
C GLU A 229 0.16 27.35 15.73
N ALA A 230 1.00 26.54 16.39
CA ALA A 230 1.74 25.47 15.75
C ALA A 230 0.78 24.38 15.19
N ALA A 231 -0.25 24.02 15.96
CA ALA A 231 -1.28 23.09 15.51
C ALA A 231 -2.06 23.64 14.31
N ARG A 232 -2.45 24.92 14.34
CA ARG A 232 -3.15 25.60 13.24
C ARG A 232 -2.29 25.62 11.97
N ALA A 233 -1.01 25.95 12.10
CA ALA A 233 -0.07 26.01 10.98
C ALA A 233 0.10 24.64 10.30
N LEU A 234 0.18 23.55 11.07
CA LEU A 234 0.23 22.20 10.51
C LEU A 234 -1.10 21.83 9.83
N TYR A 235 -2.23 22.08 10.48
CA TYR A 235 -3.56 21.76 9.93
C TYR A 235 -3.78 22.43 8.57
N ALA A 236 -3.44 23.71 8.42
CA ALA A 236 -3.60 24.43 7.15
C ALA A 236 -2.89 23.77 5.95
N ARG A 237 -1.84 22.98 6.20
CA ARG A 237 -1.07 22.28 5.16
C ARG A 237 -1.63 20.91 4.80
N LEU A 238 -2.42 20.33 5.70
CA LEU A 238 -2.96 18.97 5.62
C LEU A 238 -4.48 18.93 5.56
N GLU A 239 -5.12 20.09 5.58
CA GLU A 239 -6.56 20.25 5.64
C GLU A 239 -7.30 19.46 4.55
N ALA A 240 -6.81 19.50 3.30
CA ALA A 240 -7.37 18.75 2.19
C ALA A 240 -7.28 17.22 2.35
N TYR A 241 -6.42 16.73 3.24
CA TYR A 241 -6.18 15.31 3.49
C TYR A 241 -6.76 14.84 4.83
N GLY A 242 -7.39 15.72 5.61
CA GLY A 242 -7.94 15.39 6.92
C GLY A 242 -9.07 14.35 6.87
N TRP A 243 -9.69 14.13 5.70
CA TRP A 243 -10.69 13.07 5.50
C TRP A 243 -10.10 11.65 5.60
N LEU A 244 -8.79 11.48 5.44
CA LEU A 244 -8.10 10.19 5.61
C LEU A 244 -8.03 9.75 7.08
N LEU A 245 -8.07 10.71 7.99
CA LEU A 245 -8.27 10.47 9.43
C LEU A 245 -9.14 11.61 10.00
N PRO A 246 -10.47 11.48 9.94
CA PRO A 246 -11.42 12.58 10.21
C PRO A 246 -11.30 13.23 11.60
N SER A 247 -10.69 12.56 12.58
CA SER A 247 -10.38 13.15 13.88
C SER A 247 -9.41 14.34 13.80
N ILE A 248 -8.62 14.46 12.72
CA ILE A 248 -7.80 15.64 12.43
C ILE A 248 -8.66 16.90 12.38
N HIS A 249 -9.81 16.86 11.70
CA HIS A 249 -10.74 17.99 11.65
C HIS A 249 -11.38 18.27 13.02
N TYR A 250 -11.71 17.23 13.79
CA TYR A 250 -12.23 17.39 15.15
C TYR A 250 -11.22 18.08 16.08
N HIS A 251 -9.96 17.65 16.06
CA HIS A 251 -8.91 18.28 16.86
C HIS A 251 -8.56 19.69 16.37
N ALA A 252 -8.59 19.94 15.06
CA ALA A 252 -8.44 21.29 14.50
C ALA A 252 -9.57 22.22 14.95
N ALA A 253 -10.83 21.73 14.98
CA ALA A 253 -11.93 22.50 15.51
C ALA A 253 -11.73 22.91 16.97
N ARG A 254 -11.19 22.02 17.82
CA ARG A 254 -10.86 22.35 19.21
C ARG A 254 -9.76 23.42 19.29
N VAL A 255 -8.76 23.35 18.42
CA VAL A 255 -7.72 24.39 18.32
C VAL A 255 -8.36 25.74 18.00
N PHE A 256 -9.25 25.81 17.01
CA PHE A 256 -9.94 27.04 16.66
C PHE A 256 -10.90 27.54 17.76
N ALA A 257 -11.58 26.64 18.45
CA ALA A 257 -12.48 26.99 19.55
C ALA A 257 -11.72 27.67 20.70
N LEU A 258 -10.58 27.10 21.12
CA LEU A 258 -9.73 27.67 22.18
C LEU A 258 -9.07 28.99 21.80
N ARG A 259 -9.04 29.31 20.50
CA ARG A 259 -8.58 30.59 19.96
C ARG A 259 -9.71 31.59 19.71
N GLU A 260 -10.95 31.20 19.94
CA GLU A 260 -12.15 31.98 19.63
C GLU A 260 -12.33 32.28 18.12
N ASP A 261 -11.71 31.47 17.26
CA ASP A 261 -11.84 31.52 15.80
C ASP A 261 -13.14 30.78 15.36
N VAL A 262 -14.29 31.43 15.53
CA VAL A 262 -15.63 30.79 15.41
C VAL A 262 -15.88 30.16 14.03
N GLU A 263 -15.65 30.89 12.95
CA GLU A 263 -15.94 30.38 11.60
C GLU A 263 -15.05 29.18 11.22
N PRO A 264 -13.70 29.26 11.35
CA PRO A 264 -12.84 28.09 11.15
C PRO A 264 -13.18 26.89 12.04
N MET A 265 -13.57 27.13 13.29
CA MET A 265 -14.03 26.06 14.19
C MET A 265 -15.25 25.35 13.61
N LEU A 266 -16.28 26.11 13.20
CA LEU A 266 -17.50 25.52 12.62
C LEU A 266 -17.19 24.75 11.35
N GLU A 267 -16.41 25.32 10.43
CA GLU A 267 -16.01 24.65 9.19
C GLU A 267 -15.27 23.33 9.46
N ALA A 268 -14.35 23.31 10.43
CA ALA A 268 -13.66 22.10 10.83
C ALA A 268 -14.63 21.06 11.45
N LEU A 269 -15.60 21.48 12.28
CA LEU A 269 -16.63 20.57 12.81
C LEU A 269 -17.55 20.01 11.72
N TYR A 270 -17.95 20.84 10.74
CA TYR A 270 -18.75 20.38 9.61
C TYR A 270 -17.99 19.34 8.78
N ARG A 271 -16.69 19.54 8.53
CA ARG A 271 -15.85 18.53 7.86
C ARG A 271 -15.67 17.27 8.67
N ALA A 272 -15.43 17.39 9.98
CA ALA A 272 -15.37 16.23 10.87
C ALA A 272 -16.67 15.41 10.79
N TYR A 273 -17.82 16.08 10.72
CA TYR A 273 -19.12 15.44 10.53
C TYR A 273 -19.30 14.80 9.15
N GLN A 274 -18.97 15.51 8.08
CA GLN A 274 -19.10 15.03 6.69
C GLN A 274 -18.22 13.82 6.42
N TYR A 275 -17.03 13.78 7.02
CA TYR A 275 -16.09 12.66 6.94
C TYR A 275 -16.25 11.64 8.07
N ARG A 276 -17.33 11.73 8.86
CA ARG A 276 -17.72 10.69 9.83
C ARG A 276 -16.72 10.46 10.99
N ALA A 277 -16.17 11.54 11.56
CA ALA A 277 -15.26 11.47 12.70
C ALA A 277 -15.89 10.78 13.92
N PRO A 278 -15.21 9.81 14.57
CA PRO A 278 -15.79 8.96 15.61
C PRO A 278 -16.16 9.71 16.89
N ASN A 279 -15.48 10.81 17.20
CA ASN A 279 -15.64 11.54 18.46
C ASN A 279 -16.72 12.63 18.41
N LEU A 280 -17.48 12.73 17.31
CA LEU A 280 -18.41 13.84 17.13
C LEU A 280 -19.60 13.80 18.11
N ALA A 281 -20.00 12.62 18.57
CA ALA A 281 -21.04 12.49 19.60
C ALA A 281 -20.72 13.31 20.87
N GLY A 282 -19.45 13.36 21.24
CA GLY A 282 -18.96 14.06 22.44
C GLY A 282 -18.84 15.58 22.29
N MET A 283 -19.08 16.15 21.11
CA MET A 283 -18.85 17.59 20.86
C MET A 283 -19.65 18.52 21.78
N SER A 284 -20.78 18.05 22.33
CA SER A 284 -21.61 18.86 23.24
C SER A 284 -21.08 18.93 24.67
N GLU A 285 -20.24 17.97 25.05
CA GLU A 285 -19.68 17.82 26.39
C GLU A 285 -18.25 18.35 26.49
N GLU A 286 -17.60 18.56 25.34
CA GLU A 286 -16.23 19.06 25.28
C GLU A 286 -16.12 20.50 25.78
N GLU A 287 -15.23 20.71 26.76
CA GLU A 287 -15.00 22.01 27.39
C GLU A 287 -14.58 23.09 26.38
N ALA A 288 -13.80 22.71 25.38
CA ALA A 288 -13.35 23.62 24.31
C ALA A 288 -14.52 24.27 23.56
N PHE A 289 -15.67 23.59 23.44
CA PHE A 289 -16.85 24.11 22.74
C PHE A 289 -17.88 24.77 23.66
N ALA A 290 -17.64 24.78 24.99
CA ALA A 290 -18.57 25.34 25.96
C ALA A 290 -18.98 26.80 25.66
N PRO A 291 -18.08 27.70 25.22
CA PRO A 291 -18.45 29.08 24.85
C PRO A 291 -19.43 29.18 23.67
N PHE A 292 -19.50 28.14 22.84
CA PHE A 292 -20.26 28.13 21.58
C PHE A 292 -21.50 27.24 21.64
N ARG A 293 -21.86 26.72 22.82
CA ARG A 293 -22.93 25.73 23.00
C ARG A 293 -24.27 26.17 22.41
N ASP A 294 -24.58 27.47 22.50
CA ASP A 294 -25.84 28.05 22.00
C ASP A 294 -25.70 28.62 20.58
N HIS A 295 -24.57 28.42 19.92
CA HIS A 295 -24.37 28.89 18.55
C HIS A 295 -25.30 28.15 17.58
N PRO A 296 -26.11 28.85 16.75
CA PRO A 296 -27.13 28.22 15.91
C PRO A 296 -26.59 27.12 14.97
N ARG A 297 -25.42 27.35 14.37
CA ARG A 297 -24.78 26.37 13.48
C ARG A 297 -24.30 25.11 14.20
N LEU A 298 -23.94 25.21 15.49
CA LEU A 298 -23.51 24.07 16.29
C LEU A 298 -24.72 23.24 16.75
N LEU A 299 -25.80 23.92 17.17
CA LEU A 299 -27.08 23.27 17.48
C LEU A 299 -27.63 22.51 16.27
N ALA A 300 -27.65 23.13 15.08
CA ALA A 300 -28.08 22.49 13.85
C ALA A 300 -27.22 21.26 13.49
N LEU A 301 -25.89 21.35 13.65
CA LEU A 301 -24.99 20.23 13.42
C LEU A 301 -25.28 19.07 14.38
N ARG A 302 -25.56 19.36 15.66
CA ARG A 302 -25.93 18.36 16.67
C ARG A 302 -27.22 17.63 16.32
N GLU A 303 -28.26 18.39 15.97
CA GLU A 303 -29.55 17.82 15.56
C GLU A 303 -29.42 16.99 14.29
N ARG A 304 -28.53 17.39 13.38
CA ARG A 304 -28.25 16.62 12.16
C ARG A 304 -27.51 15.32 12.48
N TYR A 305 -26.50 15.36 13.36
CA TYR A 305 -25.80 14.16 13.82
C TYR A 305 -26.75 13.15 14.46
N GLN A 306 -27.60 13.60 15.39
CA GLN A 306 -28.57 12.73 16.08
C GLN A 306 -29.56 12.06 15.10
N ARG A 307 -29.98 12.77 14.05
CA ARG A 307 -30.87 12.22 13.01
C ARG A 307 -30.18 11.21 12.10
N GLU A 308 -28.89 11.39 11.84
CA GLU A 308 -28.12 10.58 10.90
C GLU A 308 -27.21 9.53 11.57
N GLU A 309 -27.22 9.40 12.90
CA GLU A 309 -26.30 8.55 13.68
C GLU A 309 -26.28 7.09 13.16
N ALA A 310 -27.44 6.51 12.89
CA ALA A 310 -27.57 5.15 12.36
C ALA A 310 -26.88 4.94 11.00
N ARG A 311 -26.67 6.02 10.24
CA ARG A 311 -26.04 6.03 8.92
C ARG A 311 -24.64 6.63 8.94
N TYR A 312 -24.12 6.96 10.12
CA TYR A 312 -22.85 7.66 10.25
C TYR A 312 -21.64 6.84 9.78
N ARG A 313 -21.78 5.52 9.64
CA ARG A 313 -20.76 4.65 9.04
C ARG A 313 -20.75 4.63 7.50
N TYR A 314 -21.78 5.21 6.86
CA TYR A 314 -21.92 5.15 5.42
C TYR A 314 -21.12 6.26 4.73
N ILE A 315 -20.68 5.95 3.51
CA ILE A 315 -20.02 6.88 2.60
C ILE A 315 -20.87 8.12 2.36
N THR A 316 -20.22 9.26 2.19
CA THR A 316 -20.85 10.56 1.89
C THR A 316 -20.35 11.11 0.56
N LEU A 317 -21.10 12.05 0.00
CA LEU A 317 -20.72 12.75 -1.22
C LEU A 317 -19.38 13.48 -1.01
N GLU A 318 -19.24 14.10 0.15
CA GLU A 318 -18.08 14.91 0.52
C GLU A 318 -16.78 14.09 0.58
N VAL A 319 -16.83 12.83 1.02
CA VAL A 319 -15.64 11.96 0.98
C VAL A 319 -15.20 11.68 -0.45
N LEU A 320 -16.14 11.44 -1.37
CA LEU A 320 -15.84 11.18 -2.77
C LEU A 320 -15.29 12.43 -3.46
N GLU A 321 -15.86 13.60 -3.18
CA GLU A 321 -15.37 14.89 -3.68
C GLU A 321 -13.98 15.23 -3.12
N ALA A 322 -13.74 14.93 -1.84
CA ALA A 322 -12.42 15.13 -1.23
C ALA A 322 -11.37 14.21 -1.84
N TYR A 323 -11.73 12.98 -2.19
CA TYR A 323 -10.87 12.08 -2.97
C TYR A 323 -10.57 12.64 -4.35
N GLU A 324 -11.57 13.05 -5.11
CA GLU A 324 -11.38 13.59 -6.46
C GLU A 324 -10.52 14.86 -6.46
N ALA A 325 -10.62 15.70 -5.41
CA ALA A 325 -9.85 16.92 -5.28
C ALA A 325 -8.34 16.69 -5.04
N VAL A 326 -7.97 15.55 -4.45
CA VAL A 326 -6.56 15.23 -4.13
C VAL A 326 -5.98 14.08 -4.95
N ALA A 327 -6.82 13.34 -5.67
CA ALA A 327 -6.37 12.32 -6.63
C ALA A 327 -5.53 12.99 -7.73
N ALA A 328 -4.37 12.40 -8.03
CA ALA A 328 -3.41 12.96 -8.98
C ALA A 328 -3.34 12.09 -10.23
N ALA A 329 -3.45 12.69 -11.43
CA ALA A 329 -3.48 11.95 -12.69
C ALA A 329 -2.28 11.00 -12.90
N ASP A 330 -1.10 11.41 -12.43
CA ASP A 330 0.16 10.71 -12.66
C ASP A 330 0.66 9.89 -11.45
N ASP A 331 -0.18 9.67 -10.43
CA ASP A 331 0.22 8.96 -9.21
C ASP A 331 -0.75 7.85 -8.80
N GLU A 332 -0.72 6.78 -9.59
CA GLU A 332 -1.62 5.64 -9.41
C GLU A 332 -1.39 4.90 -8.08
N ALA A 333 -0.16 4.91 -7.54
CA ALA A 333 0.13 4.29 -6.26
C ALA A 333 -0.56 5.04 -5.10
N PHE A 334 -0.49 6.37 -5.11
CA PHE A 334 -1.20 7.18 -4.13
C PHE A 334 -2.73 7.09 -4.33
N ASN A 335 -3.22 7.16 -5.57
CA ASN A 335 -4.65 7.06 -5.83
C ASN A 335 -5.24 5.73 -5.35
N ARG A 336 -4.51 4.62 -5.56
CA ARG A 336 -4.89 3.30 -5.02
C ARG A 336 -4.98 3.31 -3.50
N TYR A 337 -4.02 3.93 -2.82
CA TYR A 337 -4.08 4.11 -1.37
C TYR A 337 -5.34 4.88 -0.94
N LEU A 338 -5.65 5.99 -1.60
CA LEU A 338 -6.85 6.79 -1.31
C LEU A 338 -8.14 5.99 -1.52
N ARG A 339 -8.24 5.23 -2.61
CA ARG A 339 -9.40 4.37 -2.87
C ARG A 339 -9.55 3.28 -1.83
N GLN A 340 -8.44 2.63 -1.45
CA GLN A 340 -8.42 1.65 -0.37
C GLN A 340 -8.92 2.26 0.95
N LYS A 341 -8.54 3.49 1.26
CA LYS A 341 -9.02 4.20 2.46
C LYS A 341 -10.53 4.37 2.49
N ILE A 342 -11.12 4.74 1.35
CA ILE A 342 -12.58 4.84 1.24
C ILE A 342 -13.23 3.46 1.43
N MET A 343 -12.70 2.43 0.75
CA MET A 343 -13.26 1.07 0.83
C MET A 343 -13.12 0.43 2.22
N ASP A 344 -12.10 0.81 2.99
CA ASP A 344 -11.85 0.31 4.35
C ASP A 344 -12.60 1.10 5.42
N GLY A 345 -12.80 2.40 5.20
CA GLY A 345 -13.38 3.31 6.19
C GLY A 345 -14.90 3.41 6.17
N TYR A 346 -15.55 3.09 5.05
CA TYR A 346 -16.96 3.42 4.84
C TYR A 346 -17.80 2.24 4.35
N VAL A 347 -19.07 2.22 4.77
CA VAL A 347 -20.09 1.35 4.21
C VAL A 347 -20.73 2.00 2.99
N PHE A 348 -20.85 1.27 1.89
CA PHE A 348 -21.51 1.76 0.68
C PHE A 348 -23.00 1.46 0.69
N TYR A 349 -23.77 2.28 -0.01
CA TYR A 349 -25.17 2.00 -0.31
C TYR A 349 -25.29 1.16 -1.59
N ASP A 350 -26.27 0.27 -1.65
CA ASP A 350 -26.68 -0.36 -2.92
C ASP A 350 -27.59 0.60 -3.72
N ALA A 351 -27.73 0.36 -5.03
CA ALA A 351 -28.53 1.21 -5.91
C ALA A 351 -29.99 1.39 -5.45
N PRO A 352 -30.73 0.36 -5.00
CA PRO A 352 -32.09 0.54 -4.51
C PRO A 352 -32.17 1.43 -3.26
N GLN A 353 -31.16 1.36 -2.39
CA GLN A 353 -31.12 2.18 -1.17
C GLN A 353 -30.94 3.65 -1.52
N LEU A 354 -30.07 3.97 -2.48
CA LEU A 354 -29.86 5.32 -2.97
C LEU A 354 -31.13 5.87 -3.64
N ALA A 355 -31.77 5.08 -4.49
CA ALA A 355 -33.01 5.46 -5.16
C ALA A 355 -34.16 5.71 -4.17
N GLU A 356 -34.27 4.90 -3.11
CA GLU A 356 -35.22 5.15 -2.03
C GLU A 356 -34.96 6.48 -1.33
N GLN A 357 -33.70 6.78 -1.00
CA GLN A 357 -33.35 8.06 -0.36
C GLN A 357 -33.64 9.26 -1.26
N GLU A 358 -33.33 9.18 -2.56
CA GLU A 358 -33.65 10.24 -3.51
C GLU A 358 -35.17 10.50 -3.56
N ALA A 359 -36.00 9.46 -3.50
CA ALA A 359 -37.45 9.59 -3.60
C ALA A 359 -38.11 10.19 -2.34
N VAL A 360 -37.56 9.94 -1.16
CA VAL A 360 -38.20 10.31 0.13
C VAL A 360 -37.53 11.47 0.86
N SER A 361 -36.34 11.90 0.43
CA SER A 361 -35.58 12.95 1.10
C SER A 361 -35.86 14.34 0.52
N GLU A 362 -35.92 15.34 1.39
CA GLU A 362 -35.88 16.76 0.99
C GLU A 362 -34.55 17.15 0.32
N GLN A 363 -33.53 16.28 0.38
CA GLN A 363 -32.21 16.46 -0.25
C GLN A 363 -32.04 15.55 -1.48
N ALA A 364 -33.08 15.41 -2.31
CA ALA A 364 -33.05 14.53 -3.49
C ALA A 364 -31.81 14.76 -4.39
N ASP A 365 -31.44 16.03 -4.62
CA ASP A 365 -30.26 16.36 -5.45
C ASP A 365 -28.94 15.89 -4.83
N TYR A 366 -28.81 15.89 -3.49
CA TYR A 366 -27.64 15.34 -2.80
C TYR A 366 -27.53 13.83 -3.02
N TRP A 367 -28.64 13.11 -2.85
CA TRP A 367 -28.67 11.66 -3.04
C TRP A 367 -28.41 11.25 -4.48
N ARG A 368 -28.91 12.02 -5.44
CA ARG A 368 -28.60 11.83 -6.86
C ARG A 368 -27.10 12.01 -7.14
N ALA A 369 -26.50 13.11 -6.68
CA ALA A 369 -25.08 13.37 -6.84
C ALA A 369 -24.21 12.29 -6.16
N LEU A 370 -24.61 11.85 -4.96
CA LEU A 370 -23.95 10.73 -4.28
C LEU A 370 -24.06 9.44 -5.10
N ALA A 371 -25.21 9.13 -5.67
CA ALA A 371 -25.39 7.94 -6.51
C ALA A 371 -24.51 8.00 -7.77
N GLU A 372 -24.47 9.15 -8.44
CA GLU A 372 -23.66 9.39 -9.64
C GLU A 372 -22.17 9.14 -9.41
N LYS A 373 -21.63 9.43 -8.22
CA LYS A 373 -20.22 9.19 -7.88
C LYS A 373 -19.97 7.84 -7.22
N SER A 374 -20.81 7.45 -6.25
CA SER A 374 -20.58 6.24 -5.44
C SER A 374 -20.78 4.95 -6.23
N ILE A 375 -21.75 4.91 -7.14
CA ILE A 375 -22.04 3.69 -7.92
C ILE A 375 -20.86 3.35 -8.85
N PRO A 376 -20.34 4.27 -9.70
CA PRO A 376 -19.17 3.98 -10.51
C PRO A 376 -17.93 3.69 -9.67
N PHE A 377 -17.70 4.44 -8.58
CA PHE A 377 -16.57 4.18 -7.68
C PHE A 377 -16.61 2.76 -7.13
N PHE A 378 -17.74 2.34 -6.56
CA PHE A 378 -17.91 1.00 -6.03
C PHE A 378 -17.75 -0.07 -7.12
N ARG A 379 -18.42 0.11 -8.27
CA ARG A 379 -18.36 -0.85 -9.38
C ARG A 379 -16.93 -1.05 -9.90
N ASN A 380 -16.15 0.03 -9.98
CA ASN A 380 -14.82 -0.01 -10.59
C ASN A 380 -13.71 -0.48 -9.64
N TYR A 381 -13.88 -0.32 -8.33
CA TYR A 381 -12.80 -0.54 -7.37
C TYR A 381 -13.09 -1.60 -6.30
N MET A 382 -14.35 -1.73 -5.85
CA MET A 382 -14.70 -2.62 -4.74
C MET A 382 -14.32 -4.06 -5.04
N LEU A 383 -13.38 -4.61 -4.26
CA LEU A 383 -12.86 -5.98 -4.39
C LEU A 383 -12.24 -6.30 -5.77
N LEU A 384 -11.96 -5.28 -6.58
CA LEU A 384 -11.19 -5.42 -7.81
C LEU A 384 -9.73 -5.01 -7.59
N GLU A 385 -9.47 -4.07 -6.68
CA GLU A 385 -8.12 -3.68 -6.25
C GLU A 385 -7.68 -4.42 -4.97
N GLY A 386 -6.38 -4.67 -4.81
CA GLY A 386 -5.79 -5.09 -3.52
C GLY A 386 -5.86 -6.57 -3.15
N LEU A 387 -6.50 -7.42 -3.96
CA LEU A 387 -6.56 -8.87 -3.74
C LEU A 387 -5.22 -9.61 -3.97
N GLU A 388 -4.37 -9.06 -4.84
CA GLU A 388 -3.13 -9.70 -5.30
C GLU A 388 -2.03 -9.80 -4.20
N ALA A 389 -2.09 -9.02 -3.13
CA ALA A 389 -1.04 -9.04 -2.10
C ALA A 389 -1.31 -10.03 -0.95
N LEU A 390 -2.43 -10.75 -1.00
CA LEU A 390 -2.94 -11.50 0.13
C LEU A 390 -2.71 -12.98 -0.15
N GLY A 391 -1.89 -13.62 0.69
CA GLY A 391 -1.88 -15.08 0.79
C GLY A 391 -3.29 -15.64 1.06
N PRO A 392 -3.46 -16.96 1.25
CA PRO A 392 -4.75 -17.65 1.19
C PRO A 392 -5.90 -16.85 1.84
N LEU A 393 -6.78 -16.28 1.00
CA LEU A 393 -7.96 -15.46 1.29
C LEU A 393 -7.97 -14.80 2.68
N ASP A 394 -7.47 -13.56 2.75
CA ASP A 394 -7.60 -12.73 3.94
C ASP A 394 -9.07 -12.68 4.41
N LYS A 395 -9.28 -12.97 5.69
CA LYS A 395 -10.58 -12.92 6.35
C LYS A 395 -11.32 -11.60 6.08
N ARG A 396 -10.60 -10.48 6.01
CA ARG A 396 -11.20 -9.15 5.76
C ARG A 396 -11.83 -9.04 4.37
N VAL A 397 -11.18 -9.60 3.36
CA VAL A 397 -11.69 -9.64 1.99
C VAL A 397 -12.96 -10.48 1.93
N LEU A 398 -12.96 -11.65 2.57
CA LEU A 398 -14.13 -12.52 2.62
C LEU A 398 -15.30 -11.87 3.36
N GLU A 399 -15.06 -11.23 4.51
CA GLU A 399 -16.08 -10.48 5.25
C GLU A 399 -16.68 -9.36 4.39
N ARG A 400 -15.83 -8.64 3.64
CA ARG A 400 -16.27 -7.59 2.72
C ARG A 400 -17.08 -8.14 1.55
N PHE A 401 -16.62 -9.23 0.93
CA PHE A 401 -17.39 -9.90 -0.11
C PHE A 401 -18.74 -10.38 0.41
N GLN A 402 -18.79 -11.01 1.58
CA GLN A 402 -20.05 -11.44 2.20
C GLN A 402 -21.00 -10.26 2.46
N SER A 403 -20.46 -9.10 2.82
CA SER A 403 -21.26 -7.89 3.06
C SER A 403 -21.88 -7.31 1.79
N TYR A 404 -21.22 -7.51 0.64
CA TYR A 404 -21.55 -6.82 -0.61
C TYR A 404 -21.97 -7.74 -1.76
N ARG A 405 -21.84 -9.06 -1.62
CA ARG A 405 -22.16 -10.02 -2.69
C ARG A 405 -23.60 -9.93 -3.18
N ASP A 406 -24.52 -9.37 -2.43
CA ASP A 406 -25.91 -9.27 -2.86
C ASP A 406 -26.23 -7.89 -3.48
N TYR A 407 -25.25 -6.98 -3.55
CA TYR A 407 -25.42 -5.65 -4.13
C TYR A 407 -25.56 -5.75 -5.64
N ARG A 408 -26.50 -4.99 -6.21
CA ARG A 408 -26.71 -4.91 -7.66
C ARG A 408 -25.59 -4.17 -8.37
N ILE A 409 -24.92 -3.27 -7.65
CA ILE A 409 -23.83 -2.45 -8.19
C ILE A 409 -22.46 -3.15 -8.14
N LEU A 410 -22.35 -4.31 -7.48
CA LEU A 410 -21.10 -5.06 -7.41
C LEU A 410 -20.75 -5.62 -8.79
N SER A 411 -19.54 -5.32 -9.27
CA SER A 411 -19.05 -5.83 -10.55
C SER A 411 -19.03 -7.35 -10.56
N PRO A 412 -19.59 -8.02 -11.58
CA PRO A 412 -19.51 -9.47 -11.71
C PRO A 412 -18.07 -10.01 -11.73
N LEU A 413 -17.09 -9.20 -12.17
CA LEU A 413 -15.68 -9.61 -12.17
C LEU A 413 -15.13 -9.93 -10.78
N VAL A 414 -15.74 -9.41 -9.70
CA VAL A 414 -15.34 -9.74 -8.33
C VAL A 414 -15.49 -11.25 -8.06
N TYR A 415 -16.54 -11.88 -8.60
CA TYR A 415 -16.76 -13.32 -8.46
C TYR A 415 -15.70 -14.11 -9.21
N VAL A 416 -15.34 -13.67 -10.41
CA VAL A 416 -14.28 -14.29 -11.21
C VAL A 416 -12.94 -14.15 -10.51
N LYS A 417 -12.63 -12.97 -9.98
CA LYS A 417 -11.38 -12.71 -9.26
C LYS A 417 -11.27 -13.55 -7.99
N LEU A 418 -12.35 -13.68 -7.21
CA LEU A 418 -12.37 -14.57 -6.04
C LEU A 418 -12.31 -16.05 -6.42
N ALA A 419 -12.97 -16.45 -7.52
CA ALA A 419 -12.85 -17.80 -8.06
C ALA A 419 -11.41 -18.10 -8.48
N ASP A 420 -10.73 -17.12 -9.08
CA ASP A 420 -9.32 -17.19 -9.46
C ASP A 420 -8.41 -17.37 -8.24
N GLU A 421 -8.61 -16.62 -7.17
CA GLU A 421 -7.86 -16.80 -5.92
C GLU A 421 -8.12 -18.17 -5.27
N LEU A 422 -9.37 -18.67 -5.30
CA LEU A 422 -9.68 -20.01 -4.81
C LEU A 422 -9.05 -21.11 -5.68
N PHE A 423 -9.09 -20.93 -7.00
CA PHE A 423 -8.46 -21.81 -7.96
C PHE A 423 -6.94 -21.84 -7.73
N LYS A 424 -6.30 -20.69 -7.73
CA LYS A 424 -4.88 -20.54 -7.39
C LYS A 424 -4.56 -21.14 -6.03
N SER A 425 -5.34 -20.89 -4.99
CA SER A 425 -5.13 -21.49 -3.66
C SER A 425 -5.30 -23.01 -3.63
N ALA A 426 -6.12 -23.59 -4.51
CA ALA A 426 -6.24 -25.03 -4.66
C ALA A 426 -5.04 -25.64 -5.40
N HIS A 427 -4.34 -24.84 -6.22
CA HIS A 427 -3.21 -25.27 -7.07
C HIS A 427 -1.83 -24.74 -6.61
N HIS A 428 -1.79 -23.83 -5.64
CA HIS A 428 -0.57 -23.24 -5.08
C HIS A 428 0.18 -24.23 -4.17
N TRP A 429 1.50 -24.02 -4.10
CA TRP A 429 2.49 -24.78 -3.35
C TRP A 429 2.22 -24.79 -1.83
N THR A 430 1.35 -25.69 -1.40
CA THR A 430 1.53 -26.36 -0.10
C THR A 430 2.53 -27.49 -0.37
N PRO A 431 3.48 -27.83 0.53
CA PRO A 431 4.44 -28.90 0.29
C PRO A 431 3.69 -30.12 -0.23
N TRP A 432 4.05 -30.60 -1.42
CA TRP A 432 3.44 -31.77 -2.07
C TRP A 432 3.53 -33.04 -1.19
N SER A 433 4.21 -32.98 -0.04
CA SER A 433 4.30 -34.04 0.96
C SER A 433 3.22 -34.00 2.06
N GLU A 434 2.34 -33.00 2.15
CA GLU A 434 1.25 -33.01 3.13
C GLU A 434 -0.11 -32.64 2.49
N LYS A 435 -0.99 -33.65 2.40
CA LYS A 435 -2.45 -33.57 2.11
C LYS A 435 -2.90 -33.74 0.65
N PHE A 436 -2.31 -34.69 -0.08
CA PHE A 436 -3.01 -35.30 -1.21
C PHE A 436 -4.29 -36.01 -0.68
N PHE A 437 -5.46 -35.46 -1.04
CA PHE A 437 -6.83 -35.96 -0.79
C PHE A 437 -7.52 -35.62 0.56
N GLY A 438 -7.39 -34.38 1.04
CA GLY A 438 -8.26 -33.84 2.10
C GLY A 438 -9.41 -32.98 1.54
N GLN A 439 -10.61 -33.10 2.13
CA GLN A 439 -11.87 -32.42 1.78
C GLN A 439 -11.78 -30.89 1.50
N GLY A 440 -10.71 -30.21 1.95
CA GLY A 440 -10.52 -28.77 1.76
C GLY A 440 -10.23 -28.32 0.33
N GLN A 441 -9.52 -29.11 -0.50
CA GLN A 441 -9.26 -28.73 -1.90
C GLN A 441 -10.50 -28.92 -2.78
N GLN A 442 -11.24 -30.01 -2.59
CA GLN A 442 -12.53 -30.23 -3.26
C GLN A 442 -13.55 -29.15 -2.90
N GLY A 443 -13.60 -28.72 -1.63
CA GLY A 443 -14.43 -27.59 -1.20
C GLY A 443 -14.08 -26.28 -1.91
N ARG A 444 -12.79 -25.94 -2.01
CA ARG A 444 -12.34 -24.73 -2.72
C ARG A 444 -12.67 -24.76 -4.21
N MET A 445 -12.51 -25.91 -4.86
CA MET A 445 -12.89 -26.06 -6.27
C MET A 445 -14.40 -25.99 -6.46
N GLN A 446 -15.21 -26.55 -5.55
CA GLN A 446 -16.66 -26.41 -5.59
C GLN A 446 -17.09 -24.93 -5.42
N GLU A 447 -16.47 -24.21 -4.50
CA GLU A 447 -16.69 -22.77 -4.29
C GLU A 447 -16.27 -21.95 -5.51
N CYS A 448 -15.12 -22.26 -6.10
CA CYS A 448 -14.66 -21.66 -7.37
C CYS A 448 -15.70 -21.83 -8.47
N MET A 449 -16.17 -23.07 -8.72
CA MET A 449 -17.21 -23.35 -9.71
C MET A 449 -18.52 -22.60 -9.41
N ALA A 450 -18.93 -22.54 -8.15
CA ALA A 450 -20.14 -21.84 -7.74
C ALA A 450 -20.04 -20.33 -7.99
N LEU A 451 -18.88 -19.72 -7.73
CA LEU A 451 -18.65 -18.29 -8.02
C LEU A 451 -18.66 -18.01 -9.53
N LEU A 452 -18.08 -18.89 -10.35
CA LEU A 452 -18.12 -18.75 -11.81
C LEU A 452 -19.54 -18.88 -12.37
N GLU A 453 -20.37 -19.74 -11.78
CA GLU A 453 -21.79 -19.84 -12.15
C GLU A 453 -22.55 -18.56 -11.77
N VAL A 454 -22.30 -17.99 -10.58
CA VAL A 454 -22.88 -16.69 -10.19
C VAL A 454 -22.42 -15.57 -11.13
N PHE A 455 -21.15 -15.57 -11.56
CA PHE A 455 -20.66 -14.64 -12.57
C PHE A 455 -21.48 -14.72 -13.86
N ARG A 456 -21.68 -15.94 -14.40
CA ARG A 456 -22.47 -16.15 -15.63
C ARG A 456 -23.90 -15.62 -15.49
N GLN A 457 -24.57 -15.96 -14.40
CA GLN A 457 -25.93 -15.51 -14.12
C GLN A 457 -26.02 -13.98 -14.04
N ARG A 458 -25.04 -13.32 -13.40
CA ARG A 458 -25.01 -11.85 -13.32
C ARG A 458 -24.66 -11.20 -14.64
N LEU A 459 -23.80 -11.81 -15.44
CA LEU A 459 -23.45 -11.30 -16.76
C LEU A 459 -24.66 -11.30 -17.70
N GLU A 460 -25.52 -12.32 -17.63
CA GLU A 460 -26.77 -12.42 -18.39
C GLU A 460 -27.80 -11.34 -18.02
N GLN A 461 -27.75 -10.85 -16.78
CA GLN A 461 -28.65 -9.81 -16.26
C GLN A 461 -28.23 -8.38 -16.65
N ILE A 462 -27.06 -8.18 -17.27
CA ILE A 462 -26.60 -6.86 -17.71
C ILE A 462 -27.27 -6.52 -19.05
N ASP A 463 -28.15 -5.53 -19.06
CA ASP A 463 -28.87 -5.09 -20.27
C ASP A 463 -27.94 -4.48 -21.33
N ASP A 464 -26.86 -3.81 -20.91
CA ASP A 464 -25.88 -3.22 -21.82
C ASP A 464 -24.98 -4.31 -22.44
N ALA A 465 -25.20 -4.60 -23.72
CA ALA A 465 -24.44 -5.60 -24.47
C ALA A 465 -22.93 -5.28 -24.56
N GLY A 466 -22.57 -4.00 -24.61
CA GLY A 466 -21.17 -3.56 -24.65
C GLY A 466 -20.47 -3.78 -23.31
N GLU A 467 -21.13 -3.43 -22.20
CA GLU A 467 -20.62 -3.73 -20.86
C GLU A 467 -20.49 -5.24 -20.65
N ARG A 468 -21.50 -6.01 -21.07
CA ARG A 468 -21.49 -7.48 -21.02
C ARG A 468 -20.28 -8.07 -21.76
N GLN A 469 -20.05 -7.65 -23.00
CA GLN A 469 -18.91 -8.14 -23.80
C GLN A 469 -17.57 -7.74 -23.17
N ARG A 470 -17.45 -6.52 -22.66
CA ARG A 470 -16.23 -6.04 -22.00
C ARG A 470 -15.90 -6.85 -20.75
N LEU A 471 -16.90 -7.15 -19.90
CA LEU A 471 -16.70 -7.95 -18.69
C LEU A 471 -16.40 -9.42 -19.02
N ALA A 472 -17.02 -9.98 -20.06
CA ALA A 472 -16.70 -11.32 -20.53
C ALA A 472 -15.23 -11.42 -21.00
N ALA A 473 -14.77 -10.46 -21.81
CA ALA A 473 -13.39 -10.41 -22.27
C ALA A 473 -12.40 -10.19 -21.11
N ALA A 474 -12.74 -9.36 -20.12
CA ALA A 474 -11.92 -9.18 -18.93
C ALA A 474 -11.83 -10.47 -18.08
N ALA A 475 -12.90 -11.28 -18.04
CA ALA A 475 -12.91 -12.56 -17.33
C ALA A 475 -11.92 -13.57 -17.91
N GLU A 476 -11.67 -13.54 -19.22
CA GLU A 476 -10.68 -14.40 -19.89
C GLU A 476 -9.24 -14.18 -19.39
N GLY A 477 -8.96 -13.01 -18.80
CA GLY A 477 -7.68 -12.71 -18.17
C GLY A 477 -7.43 -13.46 -16.84
N TYR A 478 -8.44 -14.16 -16.29
CA TYR A 478 -8.32 -14.95 -15.07
C TYR A 478 -8.14 -16.44 -15.39
N GLU A 479 -7.21 -17.10 -14.70
CA GLU A 479 -6.85 -18.50 -14.92
C GLU A 479 -8.02 -19.44 -14.65
N ALA A 480 -8.77 -19.22 -13.56
CA ALA A 480 -9.93 -20.03 -13.23
C ALA A 480 -10.98 -20.02 -14.36
N TYR A 481 -11.31 -18.84 -14.87
CA TYR A 481 -12.33 -18.69 -15.90
C TYR A 481 -11.86 -19.27 -17.24
N SER A 482 -10.63 -18.96 -17.65
CA SER A 482 -10.07 -19.50 -18.89
C SER A 482 -9.97 -21.03 -18.87
N PHE A 483 -9.62 -21.64 -17.74
CA PHE A 483 -9.47 -23.09 -17.61
C PHE A 483 -10.81 -23.85 -17.52
N ILE A 484 -11.78 -23.30 -16.79
CA ILE A 484 -13.04 -23.98 -16.48
C ILE A 484 -14.12 -23.71 -17.52
N CYS A 485 -14.18 -22.48 -18.05
CA CYS A 485 -15.29 -22.00 -18.86
C CYS A 485 -14.96 -21.87 -20.35
N SER A 486 -13.70 -21.97 -20.77
CA SER A 486 -13.34 -22.00 -22.20
C SER A 486 -13.56 -23.41 -22.77
N PRO A 487 -14.16 -23.54 -23.96
CA PRO A 487 -14.51 -24.83 -24.58
C PRO A 487 -13.31 -25.67 -25.06
#